data_AF-A0A168MZ46-F1
#
_entry.id   AF-A0A168MZ46-F1
#
_cell.length_a   1.000
_cell.length_b   1.000
_cell.length_c   1.000
_cell.angle_alpha   90.00
_cell.angle_beta   90.00
_cell.angle_gamma   90.00
#
_symmetry.space_group_name_H-M   'P 1'
#
loop_
_entity.id
_entity.type
_entity.pdbx_description
1 polymer ?
#
loop_
_entity_poly.entity_id
_entity_poly.type
_entity_poly.pdbx_seq_one_letter_code
_entity_poly.pdbx_strand_id
1 'polypeptide(L)'
;MMSYDSRELVIQEDVMAKAKELADLISSSEEVQQFQQAEEKIRNHERVQDLITVIKKKQKEVVAFESFRNKDMVAKIEAEIEVLQDEIDGIPVVVEFQQSQSDINYLLQLVISVIRDTVSEKVNVEVGTDSPPSSCG
;
A
#
# COMPACT_ATOMS: atom_id res chain seq x y z
N MET A 1 -35.40 3.90 10.65
CA MET A 1 -34.52 3.34 11.69
C MET A 1 -33.90 2.10 11.05
N MET A 2 -32.61 2.17 10.68
CA MET A 2 -31.94 1.01 10.06
C MET A 2 -31.81 -0.08 11.12
N SER A 3 -32.62 -1.13 10.97
CA SER A 3 -32.46 -2.36 11.74
C SER A 3 -31.35 -3.15 11.06
N TYR A 4 -30.11 -2.99 11.51
CA TYR A 4 -29.05 -3.91 11.14
C TYR A 4 -29.43 -5.29 11.72
N ASP A 5 -29.53 -6.30 10.87
CA ASP A 5 -29.76 -7.68 11.31
C ASP A 5 -28.54 -8.10 12.13
N SER A 6 -28.74 -8.55 13.37
CA SER A 6 -27.65 -9.00 14.24
C SER A 6 -26.75 -10.05 13.57
N ARG A 7 -27.28 -10.80 12.58
CA ARG A 7 -26.49 -11.74 11.77
C ARG A 7 -25.49 -11.05 10.84
N GLU A 8 -25.87 -9.91 10.26
CA GLU A 8 -25.02 -9.12 9.36
C GLU A 8 -23.83 -8.52 10.13
N LEU A 9 -24.06 -8.06 11.36
CA LEU A 9 -23.01 -7.59 12.27
C LEU A 9 -22.05 -8.73 12.68
N VAL A 10 -22.57 -9.92 13.00
CA VAL A 10 -21.75 -11.08 13.37
C VAL A 10 -20.90 -11.57 12.19
N ILE A 11 -21.45 -11.62 10.97
CA ILE A 11 -20.68 -11.97 9.75
C ILE A 11 -19.55 -10.97 9.51
N GLN A 12 -19.81 -9.68 9.70
CA GLN A 12 -18.80 -8.64 9.55
C GLN A 12 -17.67 -8.80 10.60
N GLU A 13 -18.01 -9.11 11.85
CA GLU A 13 -17.04 -9.37 12.90
C GLU A 13 -16.16 -10.60 12.59
N ASP A 14 -16.76 -11.71 12.15
CA ASP A 14 -16.04 -12.94 11.80
C ASP A 14 -15.08 -12.74 10.62
N VAL A 15 -15.53 -12.05 9.56
CA VAL A 15 -14.68 -11.71 8.41
C VAL A 15 -13.51 -10.82 8.83
N MET A 16 -13.76 -9.83 9.68
CA MET A 16 -12.72 -8.95 10.20
C MET A 16 -11.72 -9.69 11.10
N ALA A 17 -12.18 -10.66 11.90
CA ALA A 17 -11.31 -11.52 12.69
C ALA A 17 -10.38 -12.34 11.80
N LYS A 18 -10.91 -12.96 10.74
CA LYS A 18 -10.10 -13.71 9.76
C LYS A 18 -9.14 -12.83 8.96
N ALA A 19 -9.54 -11.60 8.63
CA ALA A 19 -8.65 -10.64 7.99
C ALA A 19 -7.47 -10.27 8.89
N LYS A 20 -7.68 -10.13 10.21
CA LYS A 20 -6.60 -9.90 11.18
C LYS A 20 -5.66 -11.10 11.30
N GLU A 21 -6.21 -12.31 11.41
CA GLU A 21 -5.38 -13.53 11.42
C GLU A 21 -4.50 -13.62 10.16
N LEU A 22 -5.06 -13.30 8.99
CA LEU A 22 -4.32 -13.25 7.73
C LEU A 22 -3.25 -12.15 7.73
N ALA A 23 -3.56 -10.97 8.26
CA ALA A 23 -2.58 -9.89 8.39
C ALA A 23 -1.41 -10.29 9.31
N ASP A 24 -1.68 -11.00 10.41
CA ASP A 24 -0.65 -11.50 11.32
C ASP A 24 0.27 -12.51 10.60
N LEU A 25 -0.30 -13.41 9.79
CA LEU A 25 0.49 -14.34 8.97
C LEU A 25 1.37 -13.61 7.95
N ILE A 26 0.80 -12.64 7.22
CA ILE A 26 1.54 -11.82 6.26
C ILE A 26 2.66 -11.05 6.96
N SER A 27 2.42 -10.53 8.17
CA SER A 27 3.43 -9.78 8.93
C SER A 27 4.66 -10.62 9.29
N SER A 28 4.51 -11.95 9.35
CA SER A 28 5.60 -12.90 9.60
C SER A 28 6.35 -13.35 8.34
N SER A 29 5.90 -12.95 7.16
CA SER A 29 6.50 -13.30 5.86
C SER A 29 7.92 -12.75 5.70
N GLU A 30 8.68 -13.36 4.80
CA GLU A 30 10.04 -12.94 4.50
C GLU A 30 10.06 -11.53 3.89
N GLU A 31 9.10 -11.22 3.01
CA GLU A 31 8.95 -9.91 2.36
C GLU A 31 8.78 -8.79 3.39
N VAL A 32 7.98 -9.03 4.44
CA VAL A 32 7.79 -8.07 5.54
C VAL A 32 9.06 -7.93 6.38
N GLN A 33 9.78 -9.02 6.64
CA GLN A 33 11.06 -8.96 7.36
C GLN A 33 12.13 -8.19 6.58
N GLN A 34 12.23 -8.43 5.27
CA GLN A 34 13.17 -7.72 4.39
C GLN A 34 12.87 -6.23 4.33
N PHE A 35 11.59 -5.85 4.24
CA PHE A 35 11.18 -4.44 4.32
C PHE A 35 11.56 -3.79 5.64
N GLN A 36 11.29 -4.44 6.78
CA GLN A 36 11.65 -3.90 8.10
C GLN A 36 13.17 -3.69 8.24
N GLN A 37 13.97 -4.63 7.71
CA GLN A 37 15.43 -4.49 7.69
C GLN A 37 15.88 -3.34 6.80
N ALA A 38 15.32 -3.21 5.59
CA ALA A 38 15.62 -2.11 4.69
C ALA A 38 15.21 -0.75 5.28
N GLU A 39 14.05 -0.69 5.94
CA GLU A 39 13.59 0.50 6.67
C GLU A 39 14.57 0.91 7.78
N GLU A 40 15.04 -0.06 8.56
CA GLU A 40 16.03 0.19 9.61
C GLU A 40 17.36 0.69 9.04
N LYS A 41 17.83 0.11 7.93
CA LYS A 41 19.03 0.60 7.24
C LYS A 41 18.85 2.05 6.78
N ILE A 42 17.70 2.40 6.20
CA ILE A 42 17.38 3.78 5.80
C ILE A 42 17.37 4.74 6.99
N ARG A 43 16.72 4.34 8.09
CA ARG A 43 16.61 5.14 9.30
C ARG A 43 17.98 5.49 9.87
N ASN A 44 18.92 4.55 9.80
CA ASN A 44 20.28 4.71 10.32
C ASN A 44 21.27 5.31 9.30
N HIS A 45 20.87 5.54 8.04
CA HIS A 45 21.76 6.03 7.01
C HIS A 45 21.86 7.56 7.01
N GLU A 46 22.96 8.09 7.57
CA GLU A 46 23.18 9.53 7.78
C GLU A 46 22.90 10.39 6.53
N ARG A 47 23.51 10.06 5.38
CA ARG A 47 23.32 10.83 4.14
C ARG A 47 21.86 10.90 3.69
N VAL A 48 21.10 9.81 3.84
CA VAL A 48 19.69 9.76 3.45
C VAL A 48 18.89 10.68 4.37
N GLN A 49 19.13 10.61 5.68
CA GLN A 49 18.46 11.47 6.66
C GLN A 49 18.79 12.96 6.46
N ASP A 50 20.03 13.29 6.11
CA ASP A 50 20.45 14.65 5.78
C ASP A 50 19.71 15.17 4.54
N LEU A 51 19.69 14.40 3.46
CA LEU A 51 18.99 14.76 2.23
C LEU A 51 17.48 14.93 2.47
N ILE A 52 16.84 14.01 3.22
CA ILE A 52 15.43 14.11 3.61
C ILE A 52 15.17 15.41 4.39
N THR A 53 16.08 15.78 5.30
CA THR A 53 15.95 17.01 6.08
C THR A 53 16.01 18.25 5.18
N VAL A 54 16.94 18.28 4.22
CA VAL A 54 17.04 19.36 3.23
C VAL A 54 15.80 19.44 2.35
N ILE A 55 15.30 18.30 1.83
CA ILE A 55 14.08 18.24 1.02
C ILE A 55 12.88 18.77 1.80
N LYS A 56 12.69 18.33 3.06
CA LYS A 56 11.59 18.80 3.91
C LYS A 56 11.66 20.31 4.16
N LYS A 57 12.87 20.89 4.27
CA LYS A 57 13.03 22.34 4.39
C LYS A 57 12.60 23.04 3.09
N LYS A 58 13.05 22.54 1.93
CA LYS A 58 12.66 23.08 0.62
C LYS A 58 11.17 22.98 0.35
N GLN A 59 10.53 21.87 0.72
CA GLN A 59 9.07 21.71 0.61
C GLN A 59 8.31 22.76 1.45
N LYS A 60 8.80 23.12 2.64
CA LYS A 60 8.23 24.23 3.42
C LYS A 60 8.43 25.57 2.74
N GLU A 61 9.59 25.79 2.11
CA GLU A 61 9.85 27.00 1.33
C GLU A 61 8.88 27.08 0.14
N VAL A 62 8.61 25.98 -0.56
CA VAL A 62 7.60 25.90 -1.63
C VAL A 62 6.24 26.38 -1.12
N VAL A 63 5.71 25.79 -0.05
CA VAL A 63 4.42 26.19 0.54
C VAL A 63 4.41 27.68 0.92
N ALA A 64 5.53 28.21 1.43
CA ALA A 64 5.65 29.62 1.75
C ALA A 64 5.60 30.51 0.48
N PHE A 65 6.34 30.18 -0.58
CA PHE A 65 6.35 30.96 -1.81
C PHE A 65 5.07 30.84 -2.64
N GLU A 66 4.36 29.71 -2.55
CA GLU A 66 3.01 29.57 -3.08
C GLU A 66 2.05 30.57 -2.43
N SER A 67 2.14 30.77 -1.11
CA SER A 67 1.32 31.76 -0.38
C SER A 67 1.58 33.20 -0.86
N PHE A 68 2.81 33.50 -1.29
CA PHE A 68 3.19 34.78 -1.89
C PHE A 68 2.89 34.88 -3.39
N ARG A 69 2.31 33.83 -3.99
CA ARG A 69 2.03 33.70 -5.44
C ARG A 69 3.29 33.87 -6.31
N ASN A 70 4.46 33.54 -5.78
CA ASN A 70 5.73 33.65 -6.49
C ASN A 70 6.07 32.33 -7.21
N LYS A 71 5.45 32.14 -8.37
CA LYS A 71 5.56 30.89 -9.14
C LYS A 71 6.98 30.60 -9.63
N ASP A 72 7.75 31.64 -9.97
CA ASP A 72 9.12 31.47 -10.47
C ASP A 72 10.03 30.88 -9.39
N MET A 73 9.87 31.34 -8.14
CA MET A 73 10.62 30.79 -7.00
C MET A 73 10.17 29.39 -6.63
N VAL A 74 8.86 29.10 -6.71
CA VAL A 74 8.33 27.75 -6.48
C VAL A 74 8.97 26.77 -7.47
N ALA A 75 8.90 27.06 -8.76
CA ALA A 75 9.45 26.19 -9.81
C ALA A 75 10.96 25.97 -9.64
N LYS A 76 11.71 27.01 -9.22
CA LYS A 76 13.14 26.87 -8.94
C LYS A 76 13.40 25.90 -7.78
N ILE A 77 12.65 26.03 -6.68
CA ILE A 77 12.85 25.17 -5.50
C ILE A 77 12.40 23.74 -5.80
N GLU A 78 11.34 23.54 -6.59
CA GLU A 78 10.91 22.23 -7.06
C GLU A 78 11.99 21.53 -7.88
N ALA A 79 12.65 22.23 -8.80
CA ALA A 79 13.79 21.68 -9.55
C ALA A 79 14.97 21.31 -8.63
N GLU A 80 15.23 22.09 -7.57
CA GLU A 80 16.24 21.75 -6.57
C GLU A 80 15.83 20.53 -5.71
N ILE A 81 14.53 20.32 -5.47
CA ILE A 81 14.02 19.12 -4.79
C ILE A 81 14.20 17.90 -5.70
N GLU A 82 13.89 18.02 -6.99
CA GLU A 82 14.03 16.93 -7.97
C GLU A 82 15.48 16.42 -8.01
N VAL A 83 16.47 17.31 -8.08
CA VAL A 83 17.89 16.93 -8.04
C VAL A 83 18.27 16.18 -6.75
N LEU A 84 17.72 16.59 -5.60
CA LEU A 84 17.97 15.91 -4.33
C LEU A 84 17.25 14.56 -4.25
N GLN A 85 16.08 14.42 -4.87
CA GLN A 85 15.35 13.16 -4.98
C GLN A 85 16.12 12.17 -5.85
N ASP A 86 16.62 12.61 -7.01
CA ASP A 86 17.48 11.80 -7.87
C ASP A 86 18.73 11.31 -7.13
N GLU A 87 19.32 12.18 -6.28
CA GLU A 87 20.45 11.78 -5.44
C GLU A 87 20.04 10.71 -4.42
N ILE A 88 18.91 10.87 -3.73
CA ILE A 88 18.38 9.89 -2.78
C ILE A 88 18.12 8.55 -3.48
N ASP A 89 17.44 8.58 -4.62
CA ASP A 89 17.04 7.39 -5.36
C ASP A 89 18.25 6.62 -5.91
N GLY A 90 19.38 7.29 -6.14
CA GLY A 90 20.65 6.66 -6.50
C GLY A 90 21.36 5.92 -5.36
N ILE A 91 20.95 6.10 -4.10
CA ILE A 91 21.61 5.47 -2.95
C ILE A 91 21.22 3.98 -2.87
N PRO A 92 22.17 3.03 -2.80
CA PRO A 92 21.86 1.60 -2.83
C PRO A 92 20.86 1.11 -1.77
N VAL A 93 20.93 1.66 -0.55
CA VAL A 93 19.98 1.31 0.52
C VAL A 93 18.56 1.80 0.21
N VAL A 94 18.41 2.90 -0.51
CA VAL A 94 17.10 3.44 -0.95
C VAL A 94 16.51 2.54 -2.02
N VAL A 95 17.32 2.10 -2.98
CA VAL A 95 16.90 1.12 -3.99
C VAL A 95 16.43 -0.18 -3.33
N GLU A 96 17.17 -0.69 -2.35
CA GLU A 96 16.77 -1.88 -1.57
C GLU A 96 15.43 -1.66 -0.84
N PHE A 97 15.24 -0.49 -0.24
CA PHE A 97 13.99 -0.12 0.42
C PHE A 97 12.81 0.04 -0.56
N GLN A 98 13.03 0.60 -1.75
CA GLN A 98 12.01 0.70 -2.80
C GLN A 98 11.63 -0.69 -3.34
N GLN A 99 12.60 -1.57 -3.53
CA GLN A 99 12.35 -2.95 -3.96
C GLN A 99 11.51 -3.70 -2.93
N SER A 100 11.89 -3.67 -1.65
CA SER A 100 11.12 -4.34 -0.59
C SER A 100 9.69 -3.79 -0.42
N GLN A 101 9.47 -2.48 -0.67
CA GLN A 101 8.11 -1.92 -0.76
C GLN A 101 7.31 -2.53 -1.91
N SER A 102 7.92 -2.66 -3.09
CA SER A 102 7.28 -3.27 -4.25
C SER A 102 6.93 -4.74 -3.98
N ASP A 103 7.82 -5.48 -3.31
CA ASP A 103 7.64 -6.89 -2.98
C ASP A 103 6.49 -7.09 -1.98
N ILE A 104 6.40 -6.27 -0.93
CA ILE A 104 5.24 -6.26 -0.03
C ILE A 104 3.95 -5.97 -0.80
N ASN A 105 3.95 -4.94 -1.64
CA ASN A 105 2.75 -4.59 -2.39
C ASN A 105 2.31 -5.73 -3.32
N TYR A 106 3.27 -6.41 -3.95
CA TYR A 106 2.99 -7.59 -4.76
C TYR A 106 2.38 -8.72 -3.93
N LEU A 107 2.94 -9.03 -2.76
CA LEU A 107 2.39 -10.02 -1.83
C LEU A 107 0.94 -9.69 -1.44
N LEU A 108 0.67 -8.43 -1.08
CA LEU A 108 -0.69 -7.99 -0.75
C LEU A 108 -1.66 -8.12 -1.94
N GLN A 109 -1.21 -7.76 -3.14
CA GLN A 109 -2.03 -7.89 -4.36
C GLN A 109 -2.31 -9.36 -4.72
N LEU A 110 -1.35 -10.27 -4.49
CA LEU A 110 -1.54 -11.71 -4.68
C LEU A 110 -2.64 -12.24 -3.75
N VAL A 111 -2.57 -11.89 -2.46
CA VAL A 111 -3.57 -12.29 -1.46
C VAL A 111 -4.96 -11.77 -1.83
N ILE A 112 -5.07 -10.50 -2.22
CA ILE A 112 -6.34 -9.89 -2.65
C ILE A 112 -6.88 -10.60 -3.90
N SER A 113 -6.02 -10.97 -4.84
CA SER A 113 -6.42 -11.68 -6.05
C SER A 113 -7.01 -13.05 -5.73
N VAL A 114 -6.37 -13.81 -4.84
CA VAL A 114 -6.89 -15.12 -4.38
C VAL A 114 -8.24 -14.97 -3.70
N ILE A 115 -8.41 -13.97 -2.83
CA ILE A 115 -9.69 -13.69 -2.16
C ILE A 115 -10.77 -13.36 -3.20
N ARG A 116 -10.49 -12.43 -4.12
CA ARG A 116 -11.41 -12.00 -5.18
C ARG A 116 -11.83 -13.19 -6.05
N ASP A 117 -10.88 -14.00 -6.48
CA ASP A 117 -11.14 -15.12 -7.39
C ASP A 117 -11.95 -16.21 -6.68
N THR A 118 -11.65 -16.50 -5.41
CA THR A 118 -12.40 -17.45 -4.58
C THR A 118 -13.85 -16.98 -4.34
N VAL A 119 -14.06 -15.70 -4.03
CA VAL A 119 -15.41 -15.13 -3.87
C VAL A 119 -16.17 -15.22 -5.20
N SER A 120 -15.52 -14.88 -6.31
CA SER A 120 -16.13 -14.93 -7.64
C SER A 120 -16.55 -16.36 -8.03
N GLU A 121 -15.73 -17.36 -7.73
CA GLU A 121 -16.05 -18.77 -7.94
C GLU A 121 -17.26 -19.19 -7.10
N LYS A 122 -17.27 -18.90 -5.80
CA LYS A 122 -18.39 -19.29 -4.92
C LYS A 122 -19.70 -18.64 -5.32
N VAL A 123 -19.69 -17.36 -5.68
CA VAL A 123 -20.89 -16.66 -6.17
C VAL A 123 -21.35 -17.22 -7.52
N ASN A 124 -20.45 -17.50 -8.46
CA ASN A 124 -20.82 -18.09 -9.76
C ASN A 124 -21.30 -19.54 -9.64
N VAL A 125 -20.75 -20.33 -8.72
CA VAL A 125 -21.19 -21.71 -8.44
C VAL A 125 -22.60 -21.70 -7.84
N GLU A 126 -22.94 -20.73 -6.98
CA GLU A 126 -24.30 -20.59 -6.42
C GLU A 126 -25.35 -20.21 -7.47
N VAL A 127 -24.96 -19.55 -8.57
CA VAL A 127 -25.85 -19.22 -9.70
C VAL A 127 -26.03 -20.41 -10.68
N GLY A 128 -25.24 -21.48 -10.54
CA GLY A 128 -25.12 -22.56 -11.52
C GLY A 128 -25.97 -23.82 -11.31
N THR A 129 -26.80 -23.92 -10.26
CA THR A 129 -27.52 -25.18 -9.93
C THR A 129 -29.04 -25.16 -10.10
N ASP A 130 -29.63 -24.13 -10.71
CA ASP A 130 -31.07 -24.09 -11.04
C ASP A 130 -31.33 -24.14 -12.55
N SER A 131 -31.01 -25.28 -13.16
CA SER A 131 -31.64 -25.67 -14.43
C SER A 131 -32.38 -26.99 -14.20
N PRO A 132 -33.72 -27.01 -14.14
CA PRO A 132 -34.46 -28.25 -13.99
C PRO A 132 -34.21 -29.14 -15.22
N PRO A 133 -34.22 -30.48 -15.06
CA PRO A 133 -34.00 -31.39 -16.17
C PRO A 133 -35.08 -31.13 -17.22
N SER A 134 -34.63 -30.93 -18.45
CA SER A 134 -35.47 -30.82 -19.63
C SER A 134 -36.38 -32.05 -19.67
N SER A 135 -37.67 -31.82 -19.45
CA SER A 135 -38.73 -32.82 -19.60
C SER A 135 -38.63 -33.43 -20.99
N CYS A 136 -38.13 -34.68 -21.06
CA CYS A 136 -38.42 -35.56 -22.18
C CYS A 136 -39.87 -36.04 -22.02
N GLY A 137 -40.68 -35.83 -23.06
CA GLY A 137 -42.08 -36.27 -23.15
C GLY A 137 -42.83 -35.50 -24.22
#